data_AF-A0A1H6F437-F1
#
_entry.id   AF-A0A1H6F437-F1
#
_cell.length_a   1.000
_cell.length_b   1.000
_cell.length_c   1.000
_cell.angle_alpha   90.00
_cell.angle_beta   90.00
_cell.angle_gamma   90.00
#
_symmetry.space_group_name_H-M   'P 1'
#
loop_
_entity.id
_entity.type
_entity.pdbx_description
1 polymer ?
#
loop_
_entity_poly.entity_id
_entity_poly.type
_entity_poly.pdbx_seq_one_letter_code
_entity_poly.pdbx_strand_id
1 'polypeptide(L)'
;MLEILIVLLLIGLLSALVMPRLSGIYDSIQAAMQRDEVFSQINALGYLAFQQKQGFVLESLPMVSSTLPLELPADWTLQTETPIYYLANGACSGGRIYLQYQQHTEQEQNWVADLSPPFCHLQAD
;
A
#
# COMPACT_ATOMS: atom_id res chain seq x y z
N MET A 1 29.47 -4.66 45.24
CA MET A 1 28.09 -5.20 45.08
C MET A 1 27.07 -4.11 44.72
N LEU A 2 27.15 -2.90 45.30
CA LEU A 2 26.28 -1.76 44.94
C LEU A 2 26.38 -1.36 43.44
N GLU A 3 27.56 -1.51 42.87
CA GLU A 3 27.88 -1.14 41.48
C GLU A 3 27.02 -1.88 40.44
N ILE A 4 26.85 -3.19 40.57
CA ILE A 4 26.00 -3.99 39.67
C ILE A 4 24.53 -3.55 39.79
N LEU A 5 24.09 -3.16 40.99
CA LEU A 5 22.72 -2.71 41.26
C LEU A 5 22.41 -1.39 40.56
N ILE A 6 23.36 -0.45 40.57
CA ILE A 6 23.24 0.84 39.88
C ILE A 6 23.22 0.63 38.35
N VAL A 7 24.05 -0.26 37.82
CA VAL A 7 24.07 -0.57 36.39
C VAL A 7 22.72 -1.16 35.94
N LEU A 8 22.17 -2.12 36.70
CA LEU A 8 20.85 -2.69 36.39
C LEU A 8 19.72 -1.66 36.50
N LEU A 9 19.79 -0.76 37.48
CA LEU A 9 18.84 0.35 37.62
C LEU A 9 18.92 1.30 36.40
N LEU A 10 20.13 1.66 35.96
CA LEU A 10 20.34 2.51 34.80
C LEU A 10 19.88 1.83 33.51
N ILE A 11 20.19 0.56 33.31
CA ILE A 11 19.72 -0.21 32.15
C ILE A 11 18.19 -0.29 32.16
N GLY A 12 17.55 -0.57 33.31
CA GLY A 12 16.10 -0.60 33.42
C GLY A 12 15.43 0.74 33.08
N LEU A 13 16.00 1.85 33.55
CA LEU A 13 15.53 3.21 33.23
C LEU A 13 15.69 3.54 31.73
N LEU A 14 16.82 3.14 31.13
CA LEU A 14 17.06 3.34 29.70
C LEU A 14 16.15 2.45 28.84
N SER A 15 15.90 1.20 29.24
CA SER A 15 14.99 0.29 28.52
C SER A 15 13.55 0.80 28.48
N ALA A 16 13.07 1.42 29.57
CA ALA A 16 11.73 2.03 29.62
C ALA A 16 11.56 3.19 28.62
N LEU A 17 12.64 3.88 28.26
CA LEU A 17 12.63 5.00 27.33
C LEU A 17 12.61 4.57 25.84
N VAL A 18 13.11 3.38 25.53
CA VAL A 18 13.30 2.91 24.14
C VAL A 18 12.07 2.15 23.60
N MET A 19 11.30 1.52 24.48
CA MET A 19 10.09 0.75 24.14
C MET A 19 9.05 1.47 23.25
N PRO A 20 8.73 2.77 23.41
CA PRO A 20 7.68 3.42 22.62
C PRO A 20 8.01 3.57 21.13
N ARG A 21 9.26 3.37 20.69
CA ARG A 21 9.64 3.50 19.27
C ARG A 21 9.56 2.21 18.47
N LEU A 22 9.39 1.06 19.10
CA LEU A 22 9.34 -0.23 18.40
C LEU A 22 8.00 -0.47 17.69
N SER A 23 6.88 0.04 18.23
CA SER A 23 5.56 -0.10 17.60
C SER A 23 5.52 0.56 16.22
N GLY A 24 5.97 1.81 16.13
CA GLY A 24 5.96 2.54 14.85
C GLY A 24 6.82 1.90 13.75
N ILE A 25 7.88 1.15 14.11
CA ILE A 25 8.68 0.42 13.14
C ILE A 25 7.88 -0.74 12.55
N TYR A 26 7.23 -1.54 13.40
CA TYR A 26 6.39 -2.65 12.96
C TYR A 26 5.29 -2.16 12.01
N ASP A 27 4.59 -1.09 12.39
CA ASP A 27 3.51 -0.50 11.61
C ASP A 27 4.00 0.00 10.24
N SER A 28 5.17 0.64 10.20
CA SER A 28 5.76 1.13 8.95
C SER A 28 6.17 0.01 7.99
N ILE A 29 6.67 -1.12 8.51
CA ILE A 29 7.03 -2.30 7.71
C ILE A 29 5.75 -2.94 7.16
N GLN A 30 4.72 -3.07 7.98
CA GLN A 30 3.44 -3.63 7.55
C GLN A 30 2.82 -2.76 6.44
N ALA A 31 2.81 -1.45 6.60
CA ALA A 31 2.32 -0.51 5.59
C ALA A 31 3.09 -0.65 4.25
N ALA A 32 4.42 -0.75 4.32
CA ALA A 32 5.25 -0.94 3.13
C ALA A 32 4.97 -2.27 2.41
N MET A 33 4.81 -3.36 3.16
CA MET A 33 4.48 -4.68 2.59
C MET A 33 3.10 -4.67 1.92
N GLN A 34 2.10 -4.10 2.58
CA GLN A 34 0.74 -3.97 2.03
C GLN A 34 0.72 -3.12 0.75
N ARG A 35 1.46 -2.00 0.74
CA ARG A 35 1.63 -1.18 -0.45
C ARG A 35 2.21 -1.99 -1.62
N ASP A 36 3.31 -2.70 -1.38
CA ASP A 36 4.00 -3.45 -2.42
C ASP A 36 3.12 -4.57 -2.98
N GLU A 37 2.28 -5.19 -2.13
CA GLU A 37 1.28 -6.16 -2.55
C GLU A 37 0.20 -5.53 -3.44
N VAL A 38 -0.38 -4.38 -3.05
CA VAL A 38 -1.34 -3.65 -3.88
C VAL A 38 -0.72 -3.26 -5.22
N PHE A 39 0.52 -2.78 -5.22
CA PHE A 39 1.24 -2.40 -6.45
C PHE A 39 1.45 -3.60 -7.37
N SER A 40 1.84 -4.75 -6.81
CA SER A 40 1.97 -6.00 -7.54
C SER A 40 0.65 -6.42 -8.20
N GLN A 41 -0.46 -6.35 -7.45
CA GLN A 41 -1.78 -6.66 -7.99
C GLN A 41 -2.19 -5.71 -9.13
N ILE A 42 -1.99 -4.40 -8.98
CA ILE A 42 -2.29 -3.40 -10.03
C ILE A 42 -1.46 -3.66 -11.29
N ASN A 43 -0.17 -3.94 -11.14
CA ASN A 43 0.70 -4.27 -12.27
C ASN A 43 0.26 -5.56 -12.98
N ALA A 44 -0.33 -6.52 -12.26
CA ALA A 44 -0.83 -7.77 -12.82
C ALA A 44 -2.17 -7.61 -13.58
N LEU A 45 -2.93 -6.53 -13.37
CA LEU A 45 -4.26 -6.34 -13.97
C LEU A 45 -4.24 -6.39 -15.50
N GLY A 46 -3.23 -5.81 -16.14
CA GLY A 46 -3.09 -5.87 -17.61
C GLY A 46 -2.92 -7.31 -18.10
N TYR A 47 -2.08 -8.08 -17.42
CA TYR A 47 -1.89 -9.49 -17.74
C TYR A 47 -3.16 -10.32 -17.50
N LEU A 48 -3.87 -10.08 -16.40
CA LEU A 48 -5.13 -10.74 -16.09
C LEU A 48 -6.22 -10.41 -17.13
N ALA A 49 -6.30 -9.15 -17.58
CA ALA A 49 -7.24 -8.73 -18.61
C ALA A 49 -7.01 -9.48 -19.93
N PHE A 50 -5.74 -9.65 -20.31
CA PHE A 50 -5.34 -10.45 -21.46
C PHE A 50 -5.71 -11.93 -21.30
N GLN A 51 -5.36 -12.55 -20.18
CA GLN A 51 -5.63 -13.97 -19.94
C GLN A 51 -7.13 -14.29 -19.94
N GLN A 52 -7.93 -13.43 -19.34
CA GLN A 52 -9.37 -13.60 -19.22
C GLN A 52 -10.12 -13.12 -20.47
N LYS A 53 -9.44 -12.44 -21.41
CA LYS A 53 -10.03 -11.78 -22.58
C LYS A 53 -11.17 -10.83 -22.20
N GLN A 54 -11.04 -10.22 -21.03
CA GLN A 54 -12.04 -9.34 -20.42
C GLN A 54 -11.37 -8.04 -20.00
N GLY A 55 -12.04 -6.91 -20.27
CA GLY A 55 -11.57 -5.62 -19.80
C GLY A 55 -11.98 -5.34 -18.35
N PHE A 56 -11.19 -4.55 -17.66
CA PHE A 56 -11.47 -4.06 -16.31
C PHE A 56 -11.35 -2.54 -16.26
N VAL A 57 -12.03 -1.93 -15.29
CA VAL A 57 -11.97 -0.48 -15.05
C VAL A 57 -11.54 -0.27 -13.61
N LEU A 58 -10.50 0.55 -13.43
CA LEU A 58 -9.99 0.98 -12.13
C LEU A 58 -10.43 2.43 -11.91
N GLU A 59 -11.23 2.66 -10.86
CA GLU A 59 -11.75 3.98 -10.47
C GLU A 59 -11.47 4.24 -8.99
N SER A 60 -12.45 4.00 -8.12
CA SER A 60 -12.28 4.13 -6.66
C SER A 60 -12.44 2.76 -6.01
N LEU A 61 -11.62 2.39 -5.03
CA LEU A 61 -11.86 1.21 -4.18
C LEU A 61 -11.77 1.58 -2.70
N PRO A 62 -12.52 0.89 -1.81
CA PRO A 62 -13.41 -0.26 -2.09
C PRO A 62 -14.75 0.12 -2.77
N MET A 63 -15.24 -0.71 -3.71
CA MET A 63 -16.56 -0.57 -4.33
C MET A 63 -17.52 -1.66 -3.88
N VAL A 64 -18.81 -1.33 -3.79
CA VAL A 64 -19.87 -2.26 -3.36
C VAL A 64 -20.06 -3.43 -4.34
N SER A 65 -19.70 -3.27 -5.61
CA SER A 65 -19.78 -4.32 -6.64
C SER A 65 -18.62 -4.19 -7.61
N SER A 66 -17.46 -4.67 -7.20
CA SER A 66 -16.25 -4.74 -8.01
C SER A 66 -16.14 -6.13 -8.64
N THR A 67 -16.11 -6.23 -9.97
CA THR A 67 -15.63 -7.42 -10.69
C THR A 67 -14.13 -7.36 -10.99
N LEU A 68 -13.44 -6.38 -10.41
CA LEU A 68 -12.01 -6.17 -10.58
C LEU A 68 -11.26 -7.20 -9.70
N PRO A 69 -10.33 -7.99 -10.26
CA PRO A 69 -9.52 -8.93 -9.49
C PRO A 69 -8.40 -8.20 -8.73
N LEU A 70 -8.78 -7.26 -7.86
CA LEU A 70 -7.90 -6.46 -7.02
C LEU A 70 -8.52 -6.40 -5.62
N GLU A 71 -7.76 -6.85 -4.62
CA GLU A 71 -8.16 -6.80 -3.22
C GLU A 71 -7.29 -5.77 -2.49
N LEU A 72 -7.93 -4.76 -1.90
CA LEU A 72 -7.26 -3.82 -1.00
C LEU A 72 -7.43 -4.24 0.46
N PRO A 73 -6.39 -4.08 1.30
CA PRO A 73 -6.54 -4.26 2.73
C PRO A 73 -7.52 -3.23 3.33
N ALA A 74 -8.11 -3.55 4.48
CA ALA A 74 -9.24 -2.79 5.04
C ALA A 74 -8.97 -1.29 5.26
N ASP A 75 -7.73 -0.94 5.60
CA ASP A 75 -7.30 0.42 5.91
C ASP A 75 -6.83 1.21 4.68
N TRP A 76 -6.97 0.64 3.49
CA TRP A 76 -6.52 1.26 2.23
C TRP A 76 -7.68 1.70 1.37
N THR A 77 -7.52 2.87 0.77
CA THR A 77 -8.41 3.37 -0.27
C THR A 77 -7.59 3.73 -1.50
N LEU A 78 -8.18 3.50 -2.66
CA LEU A 78 -7.60 3.85 -3.95
C LEU A 78 -8.57 4.74 -4.69
N GLN A 79 -8.06 5.80 -5.31
CA GLN A 79 -8.83 6.67 -6.20
C GLN A 79 -8.00 6.97 -7.45
N THR A 80 -8.66 7.06 -8.60
CA THR A 80 -8.03 7.54 -9.83
C THR A 80 -8.58 8.89 -10.23
N GLU A 81 -7.76 9.73 -10.88
CA GLU A 81 -8.23 11.02 -11.40
C GLU A 81 -9.26 10.83 -12.52
N THR A 82 -9.00 9.84 -13.38
CA THR A 82 -9.90 9.39 -14.43
C THR A 82 -9.99 7.87 -14.40
N PRO A 83 -11.10 7.26 -14.84
CA PRO A 83 -11.20 5.81 -14.97
C PRO A 83 -10.06 5.25 -15.82
N ILE A 84 -9.34 4.27 -15.28
CA ILE A 84 -8.21 3.61 -15.95
C ILE A 84 -8.72 2.29 -16.52
N TYR A 85 -8.65 2.17 -17.85
CA TYR A 85 -9.17 1.03 -18.58
C TYR A 85 -8.04 0.03 -18.85
N TYR A 86 -8.22 -1.19 -18.34
CA TYR A 86 -7.44 -2.36 -18.72
C TYR A 86 -8.22 -3.12 -19.79
N LEU A 87 -7.68 -3.20 -20.99
CA LEU A 87 -8.34 -3.79 -22.14
C LEU A 87 -8.09 -5.29 -22.21
N ALA A 88 -9.01 -6.03 -22.85
CA ALA A 88 -8.92 -7.49 -23.02
C ALA A 88 -7.68 -7.97 -23.83
N ASN A 89 -6.95 -7.06 -24.48
CA ASN A 89 -5.69 -7.36 -25.15
C ASN A 89 -4.46 -7.12 -24.25
N GLY A 90 -4.67 -6.76 -22.98
CA GLY A 90 -3.65 -6.47 -21.98
C GLY A 90 -3.09 -5.05 -22.01
N ALA A 91 -3.57 -4.20 -22.92
CA ALA A 91 -3.20 -2.79 -22.94
C ALA A 91 -3.98 -2.00 -21.89
N CYS A 92 -3.36 -0.96 -21.35
CA CYS A 92 -3.95 -0.10 -20.35
C CYS A 92 -3.92 1.37 -20.81
N SER A 93 -4.96 2.14 -20.46
CA SER A 93 -5.09 3.55 -20.84
C SER A 93 -4.10 4.47 -20.13
N GLY A 94 -3.52 4.03 -19.01
CA GLY A 94 -2.71 4.84 -18.12
C GLY A 94 -3.53 5.89 -17.36
N GLY A 95 -2.84 6.61 -16.48
CA GLY A 95 -3.43 7.64 -15.62
C GLY A 95 -2.73 7.74 -14.28
N ARG A 96 -3.30 8.54 -13.39
CA ARG A 96 -2.77 8.75 -12.04
C ARG A 96 -3.65 8.08 -11.00
N ILE A 97 -3.01 7.44 -10.04
CA ILE A 97 -3.67 6.82 -8.88
C ILE A 97 -3.21 7.46 -7.58
N TYR A 98 -4.14 7.53 -6.65
CA TYR A 98 -3.98 8.01 -5.29
C TYR A 98 -4.28 6.85 -4.35
N LEU A 99 -3.29 6.42 -3.58
CA LEU A 99 -3.46 5.45 -2.51
C LEU A 99 -3.40 6.19 -1.18
N GLN A 100 -4.40 5.95 -0.34
CA GLN A 100 -4.48 6.51 1.00
C GLN A 100 -4.57 5.36 2.00
N TYR A 101 -3.66 5.36 2.96
CA TYR A 101 -3.65 4.42 4.07
C TYR A 101 -4.06 5.13 5.36
N GLN A 102 -5.16 4.68 5.94
CA GLN A 102 -5.71 5.22 7.18
C GLN A 102 -5.24 4.35 8.36
N GLN A 103 -4.21 4.82 9.07
CA GLN A 103 -3.82 4.19 10.33
C GLN A 103 -4.67 4.68 11.50
N HIS A 104 -4.77 3.85 12.53
CA HIS A 104 -5.33 4.25 13.84
C HIS A 104 -4.50 5.34 14.54
N THR A 105 -3.25 5.54 14.12
CA THR A 105 -2.35 6.62 14.52
C THR A 105 -2.59 7.85 13.64
N GLU A 106 -2.49 9.05 14.21
CA GLU A 106 -2.83 10.35 13.58
C GLU A 106 -2.06 10.74 12.29
N GLN A 107 -1.31 9.82 11.68
CA GLN A 107 -0.55 10.03 10.46
C GLN A 107 -1.19 9.30 9.28
N GLU A 108 -1.92 10.06 8.46
CA GLU A 108 -2.43 9.61 7.17
C GLU A 108 -1.29 9.57 6.15
N GLN A 109 -1.10 8.42 5.49
CA GLN A 109 -0.07 8.27 4.46
C GLN A 109 -0.73 8.24 3.09
N ASN A 110 -0.36 9.21 2.25
CA ASN A 110 -0.88 9.36 0.90
C ASN A 110 0.25 9.16 -0.11
N TRP A 111 0.03 8.25 -1.06
CA TRP A 111 0.93 8.01 -2.18
C TRP A 111 0.24 8.34 -3.48
N VAL A 112 1.01 8.95 -4.37
CA VAL A 112 0.61 9.20 -5.75
C VAL A 112 1.52 8.37 -6.63
N ALA A 113 0.95 7.69 -7.61
CA ALA A 113 1.71 6.94 -8.60
C ALA A 113 1.10 7.12 -9.98
N ASP A 114 1.98 7.22 -10.98
CA ASP A 114 1.60 7.33 -12.38
C ASP A 114 1.69 5.95 -13.06
N LEU A 115 0.61 5.59 -13.76
CA LEU A 115 0.50 4.38 -14.56
C LEU A 115 0.77 4.74 -16.02
N SER A 116 1.94 4.34 -16.52
CA SER A 116 2.33 4.61 -17.90
C SER A 116 1.78 3.53 -18.86
N PRO A 117 1.05 3.91 -19.92
CA PRO A 117 0.68 3.00 -21.00
C PRO A 117 1.91 2.37 -21.69
N PRO A 118 1.78 1.20 -22.34
CA PRO A 118 0.57 0.39 -22.46
C PRO A 118 0.43 -0.67 -21.37
N PHE A 119 1.43 -0.86 -20.51
CA PHE A 119 1.47 -1.95 -19.53
C PHE A 119 1.10 -1.52 -18.11
N CYS A 120 0.95 -0.22 -17.86
CA CYS A 120 0.57 0.34 -16.57
C CYS A 120 1.42 -0.21 -15.41
N HIS A 121 2.73 -0.15 -15.61
CA HIS A 121 3.67 -0.38 -14.51
C HIS A 121 3.68 0.85 -13.62
N LEU A 122 3.49 0.63 -12.32
CA LEU A 122 3.60 1.66 -11.31
C LEU A 122 5.05 2.14 -11.20
N GLN A 123 5.25 3.43 -11.42
CA GLN A 123 6.44 4.15 -10.97
C GLN A 123 6.03 5.00 -9.77
N ALA A 124 6.66 4.73 -8.64
CA ALA A 124 6.60 5.62 -7.48
C ALA A 124 7.54 6.80 -7.75
N ASP A 125 7.01 8.02 -7.69
CA ASP A 125 7.79 9.27 -7.71
C ASP A 125 8.53 9.49 -6.38
#